data_AF-A0A1X1NDN6-F1
#
_entry.id   AF-A0A1X1NDN6-F1
#
_cell.length_a   1.000
_cell.length_b   1.000
_cell.length_c   1.000
_cell.angle_alpha   90.00
_cell.angle_beta   90.00
_cell.angle_gamma   90.00
#
_symmetry.space_group_name_H-M   'P 1'
#
loop_
_entity.id
_entity.type
_entity.pdbx_description
1 polymer ?
#
loop_
_entity_poly.entity_id
_entity_poly.type
_entity_poly.pdbx_seq_one_letter_code
_entity_poly.pdbx_strand_id
1 'polypeptide(L)'
;MRPLPCPRSLSGWTMAVFGLLATALGAVGLASPDALLTVMGFAPIPHARRAEGDHTLVFLTASSMAAVNMGVYYLLAALADWKAFFRWTVLFRLLTCAVFTLAVVTGRAPAGFLGVGLWEGLGAVATGAALRYERNASPRAERRHTERLRAE
;
A
#
# COMPACT_ATOMS: atom_id res chain seq x y z
N MET A 1 25.84 -4.51 15.16
CA MET A 1 24.57 -4.58 14.40
C MET A 1 24.74 -3.80 13.11
N ARG A 2 24.56 -4.42 11.94
CA ARG A 2 24.53 -3.67 10.67
C ARG A 2 23.24 -2.85 10.62
N PRO A 3 23.28 -1.56 10.24
CA PRO A 3 22.06 -0.77 10.09
C PRO A 3 21.16 -1.46 9.06
N LEU A 4 19.85 -1.52 9.35
CA LEU A 4 18.88 -2.04 8.40
C LEU A 4 18.99 -1.21 7.10
N PRO A 5 19.00 -1.86 5.92
CA PRO A 5 19.05 -1.13 4.67
C PRO A 5 17.86 -0.15 4.61
N CYS A 6 18.11 1.10 4.21
CA CYS A 6 17.05 2.09 3.99
C CYS A 6 16.70 2.15 2.50
N PRO A 7 15.44 2.50 2.14
CA PRO A 7 15.06 2.71 0.76
C PRO A 7 15.95 3.77 0.10
N ARG A 8 16.46 3.45 -1.10
CA ARG A 8 17.42 4.30 -1.82
C ARG A 8 16.78 5.35 -2.72
N SER A 9 15.46 5.34 -2.84
CA SER A 9 14.72 6.14 -3.83
C SER A 9 13.41 6.70 -3.26
N LEU A 10 12.90 7.78 -3.86
CA LEU A 10 11.64 8.40 -3.44
C LEU A 10 10.48 7.43 -3.63
N SER A 11 10.43 6.72 -4.76
CA SER A 11 9.42 5.67 -4.98
C SER A 11 9.54 4.54 -3.96
N GLY A 12 10.77 4.17 -3.60
CA GLY A 12 11.04 3.16 -2.57
C GLY A 12 10.50 3.59 -1.19
N TRP A 13 10.66 4.86 -0.82
CA TRP A 13 10.07 5.39 0.42
C TRP A 13 8.54 5.35 0.43
N THR A 14 7.89 5.70 -0.68
CA THR A 14 6.41 5.57 -0.76
C THR A 14 5.95 4.13 -0.53
N MET A 15 6.71 3.16 -1.03
CA MET A 15 6.42 1.73 -0.84
C MET A 15 6.77 1.22 0.54
N ALA A 16 7.84 1.73 1.15
CA ALA A 16 8.18 1.36 2.51
C ALA A 16 7.10 1.79 3.51
N VAL A 17 6.61 3.02 3.39
CA VAL A 17 5.51 3.52 4.23
C VAL A 17 4.26 2.68 4.03
N PHE A 18 3.90 2.39 2.78
CA PHE A 18 2.72 1.59 2.49
C PHE A 18 2.84 0.15 3.01
N GLY A 19 4.00 -0.48 2.78
CA GLY A 19 4.28 -1.83 3.28
C GLY A 19 4.26 -1.90 4.80
N LEU A 20 4.80 -0.89 5.48
CA LEU A 20 4.80 -0.81 6.94
C LEU A 20 3.38 -0.67 7.49
N LEU A 21 2.58 0.24 6.92
CA LEU A 21 1.18 0.42 7.31
C LEU A 21 0.36 -0.86 7.08
N ALA A 22 0.50 -1.51 5.91
CA ALA A 22 -0.19 -2.76 5.60
C ALA A 22 0.18 -3.89 6.56
N THR A 23 1.47 -4.00 6.88
CA THR A 23 1.99 -5.00 7.84
C THR A 23 1.44 -4.74 9.24
N ALA A 24 1.47 -3.47 9.69
CA ALA A 24 1.00 -3.09 11.01
C ALA A 24 -0.51 -3.32 11.16
N LEU A 25 -1.33 -2.86 10.19
CA LEU A 25 -2.78 -3.09 10.23
C LEU A 25 -3.13 -4.57 10.13
N GLY A 26 -2.43 -5.33 9.28
CA GLY A 26 -2.61 -6.78 9.21
C GLY A 26 -2.25 -7.48 10.53
N ALA A 27 -1.16 -7.08 11.19
CA ALA A 27 -0.78 -7.60 12.50
C ALA A 27 -1.82 -7.25 13.58
N VAL A 28 -2.35 -6.02 13.56
CA VAL A 28 -3.46 -5.61 14.44
C VAL A 28 -4.70 -6.47 14.19
N GLY A 29 -5.05 -6.74 12.93
CA GLY A 29 -6.19 -7.61 12.60
C GLY A 29 -6.04 -9.06 13.05
N LEU A 30 -4.80 -9.58 13.10
CA LEU A 30 -4.51 -10.91 13.63
C LEU A 30 -4.52 -10.94 15.18
N ALA A 31 -3.98 -9.91 15.83
CA ALA A 31 -3.87 -9.85 17.28
C ALA A 31 -5.17 -9.39 17.97
N SER A 32 -5.89 -8.45 17.36
CA SER A 32 -7.11 -7.85 17.88
C SER A 32 -8.08 -7.48 16.73
N PRO A 33 -8.85 -8.47 16.23
CA PRO A 33 -9.79 -8.26 15.13
C PRO A 33 -10.83 -7.17 15.42
N ASP A 34 -11.32 -7.10 16.67
CA ASP A 34 -12.31 -6.11 17.09
C ASP A 34 -11.75 -4.67 17.07
N ALA A 35 -10.46 -4.49 17.39
CA ALA A 35 -9.80 -3.19 17.26
C ALA A 35 -9.69 -2.76 15.80
N LEU A 36 -9.32 -3.70 14.89
CA LEU A 36 -9.28 -3.42 13.46
C LEU A 36 -10.67 -3.04 12.91
N LEU A 37 -11.72 -3.76 13.31
CA LEU A 37 -13.10 -3.41 12.95
C LEU A 37 -13.47 -2.00 13.39
N THR A 38 -13.12 -1.63 14.63
CA THR A 38 -13.39 -0.29 15.18
C THR A 38 -12.65 0.80 14.40
N VAL A 39 -11.38 0.57 14.04
CA VAL A 39 -10.59 1.50 13.21
C VAL A 39 -11.20 1.68 11.82
N MET A 40 -11.78 0.61 11.26
CA MET A 40 -12.50 0.67 9.99
C MET A 40 -13.91 1.28 10.10
N GLY A 41 -14.34 1.68 11.30
CA GLY A 41 -15.63 2.31 11.55
C GLY A 41 -16.78 1.31 11.75
N PHE A 42 -16.49 0.03 12.00
CA PHE A 42 -17.48 -0.99 12.30
C PHE A 42 -17.60 -1.22 13.81
N ALA A 43 -18.81 -1.51 14.28
CA ALA A 43 -19.05 -1.92 15.66
C ALA A 43 -18.73 -3.43 15.81
N PRO A 44 -17.73 -3.83 16.62
CA PRO A 44 -17.44 -5.23 16.83
C PRO A 44 -18.55 -5.94 17.62
N ILE A 45 -18.90 -7.14 17.19
CA ILE A 45 -19.89 -7.99 17.85
C ILE A 45 -19.17 -8.88 18.87
N PRO A 46 -19.54 -8.85 20.17
CA PRO A 46 -18.93 -9.75 21.15
C PRO A 46 -19.09 -11.22 20.78
N HIS A 47 -18.08 -12.05 21.04
CA HIS A 47 -18.10 -13.48 20.70
C HIS A 47 -19.36 -14.22 21.15
N ALA A 48 -19.84 -13.96 22.37
CA ALA A 48 -21.05 -14.60 22.92
C ALA A 48 -22.36 -14.22 22.20
N ARG A 49 -22.34 -13.19 21.33
CA ARG A 49 -23.51 -12.71 20.56
C ARG A 49 -23.39 -12.94 19.05
N ARG A 50 -22.32 -13.59 18.59
CA ARG A 50 -22.18 -13.94 17.17
C ARG A 50 -23.12 -15.11 16.84
N ALA A 51 -23.90 -14.96 15.77
CA ALA A 51 -24.81 -16.00 15.30
C ALA A 51 -24.03 -17.18 14.70
N GLU A 52 -24.66 -18.37 14.67
CA GLU A 52 -24.15 -19.48 13.87
C GLU A 52 -24.07 -19.07 12.40
N GLY A 53 -22.91 -19.28 11.77
CA GLY A 53 -22.64 -18.84 10.39
C GLY A 53 -22.02 -17.44 10.26
N ASP A 54 -21.71 -16.74 11.36
CA ASP A 54 -20.92 -15.50 11.29
C ASP A 54 -19.47 -15.81 10.90
N HIS A 55 -19.15 -15.67 9.61
CA HIS A 55 -17.81 -15.87 9.07
C HIS A 55 -16.95 -14.60 9.06
N THR A 56 -17.42 -13.49 9.66
CA THR A 56 -16.72 -12.20 9.63
C THR A 56 -15.29 -12.33 10.15
N LEU A 57 -15.10 -13.00 11.28
CA LEU A 57 -13.76 -13.17 11.85
C LEU A 57 -12.86 -14.07 11.00
N VAL A 58 -13.42 -15.09 10.35
CA VAL A 58 -12.65 -15.97 9.45
C VAL A 58 -12.12 -15.17 8.26
N PHE A 59 -12.99 -14.40 7.61
CA PHE A 59 -12.60 -13.52 6.51
C PHE A 59 -11.64 -12.42 6.98
N LEU A 60 -11.84 -11.87 8.17
CA LEU A 60 -10.98 -10.83 8.73
C LEU A 60 -9.58 -11.37 9.03
N THR A 61 -9.45 -12.55 9.64
CA THR A 61 -8.17 -13.21 9.88
C THR A 61 -7.46 -13.51 8.56
N ALA A 62 -8.15 -14.09 7.59
CA ALA A 62 -7.57 -14.37 6.27
C ALA A 62 -7.10 -13.10 5.56
N SER A 63 -7.93 -12.05 5.55
CA SER A 63 -7.61 -10.75 4.95
C SER A 63 -6.44 -10.06 5.68
N SER A 64 -6.39 -10.18 7.00
CA SER A 64 -5.31 -9.60 7.82
C SER A 64 -3.97 -10.29 7.54
N MET A 65 -3.95 -11.62 7.43
CA MET A 65 -2.75 -12.36 7.04
C MET A 65 -2.29 -12.00 5.62
N ALA A 66 -3.24 -11.86 4.68
CA ALA A 66 -2.93 -11.41 3.33
C ALA A 66 -2.31 -9.99 3.32
N ALA A 67 -2.82 -9.08 4.16
CA ALA A 67 -2.26 -7.74 4.31
C ALA A 67 -0.83 -7.75 4.89
N VAL A 68 -0.55 -8.62 5.88
CA VAL A 68 0.81 -8.82 6.40
C VAL A 68 1.75 -9.30 5.29
N ASN A 69 1.37 -10.34 4.55
CA ASN A 69 2.20 -10.89 3.48
C ASN A 69 2.53 -9.83 2.41
N MET A 70 1.51 -9.11 1.95
CA MET A 70 1.69 -8.05 0.95
C MET A 70 2.53 -6.89 1.50
N GLY A 71 2.33 -6.51 2.77
CA GLY A 71 3.13 -5.48 3.42
C GLY A 71 4.61 -5.84 3.48
N VAL A 72 4.93 -7.09 3.84
CA VAL A 72 6.31 -7.61 3.84
C VAL A 72 6.90 -7.61 2.44
N TYR A 73 6.15 -8.03 1.42
CA TYR A 73 6.63 -7.97 0.03
C TYR A 73 6.91 -6.53 -0.42
N TYR A 74 6.09 -5.56 -0.03
CA TYR A 74 6.33 -4.14 -0.31
C TYR A 74 7.60 -3.62 0.37
N LEU A 75 7.84 -3.99 1.63
CA LEU A 75 9.07 -3.64 2.34
C LEU A 75 10.29 -4.24 1.65
N LEU A 76 10.27 -5.54 1.34
CA LEU A 76 11.39 -6.19 0.64
C LEU A 76 11.64 -5.57 -0.74
N ALA A 77 10.59 -5.26 -1.50
CA ALA A 77 10.70 -4.59 -2.78
C ALA A 77 11.27 -3.16 -2.64
N ALA A 78 10.89 -2.43 -1.58
CA ALA A 78 11.44 -1.11 -1.27
C ALA A 78 12.95 -1.16 -0.95
N LEU A 79 13.37 -2.18 -0.18
CA LEU A 79 14.77 -2.40 0.17
C LEU A 79 15.62 -2.84 -1.04
N ALA A 80 15.04 -3.63 -1.93
CA ALA A 80 15.66 -4.05 -3.19
C ALA A 80 15.58 -2.99 -4.31
N ASP A 81 14.89 -1.87 -4.07
CA ASP A 81 14.59 -0.82 -5.05
C ASP A 81 13.99 -1.35 -6.37
N TRP A 82 13.06 -2.31 -6.26
CA TRP A 82 12.51 -3.02 -7.42
C TRP A 82 11.48 -2.15 -8.19
N LYS A 83 11.97 -1.28 -9.07
CA LYS A 83 11.16 -0.31 -9.82
C LYS A 83 10.02 -0.92 -10.65
N ALA A 84 10.25 -2.09 -11.25
CA ALA A 84 9.21 -2.76 -12.05
C ALA A 84 8.00 -3.13 -11.18
N PHE A 85 8.25 -3.59 -9.96
CA PHE A 85 7.21 -3.90 -8.98
C PHE A 85 6.46 -2.63 -8.53
N PHE A 86 7.16 -1.50 -8.35
CA PHE A 86 6.50 -0.23 -8.01
C PHE A 86 5.52 0.23 -9.09
N ARG A 87 5.88 0.07 -10.37
CA ARG A 87 5.01 0.39 -11.50
C ARG A 87 3.73 -0.46 -11.50
N TRP A 88 3.86 -1.77 -11.25
CA TRP A 88 2.70 -2.66 -11.14
C TRP A 88 1.80 -2.28 -9.98
N THR A 89 2.39 -1.88 -8.86
CA THR A 89 1.60 -1.46 -7.70
C THR A 89 0.76 -0.23 -8.01
N VAL A 90 1.26 0.75 -8.78
CA VAL A 90 0.43 1.90 -9.21
C VAL A 90 -0.83 1.42 -9.94
N LEU A 91 -0.72 0.45 -10.84
CA LEU A 91 -1.88 -0.11 -11.55
C LEU A 91 -2.85 -0.79 -10.60
N PHE A 92 -2.36 -1.64 -9.68
CA PHE A 92 -3.22 -2.31 -8.71
C PHE A 92 -3.91 -1.33 -7.77
N ARG A 93 -3.24 -0.26 -7.34
CA ARG A 93 -3.84 0.75 -6.47
C ARG A 93 -4.94 1.55 -7.18
N LEU A 94 -4.74 1.88 -8.47
CA LEU A 94 -5.81 2.46 -9.28
C LEU A 94 -6.99 1.50 -9.47
N LEU A 95 -6.72 0.21 -9.67
CA LEU A 95 -7.77 -0.81 -9.73
C LEU A 95 -8.54 -0.89 -8.41
N THR A 96 -7.85 -0.92 -7.27
CA THR A 96 -8.46 -0.93 -5.94
C THR A 96 -9.31 0.34 -5.71
N CYS A 97 -8.80 1.51 -6.09
CA CYS A 97 -9.55 2.77 -6.08
C CYS A 97 -10.85 2.66 -6.89
N ALA A 98 -10.77 2.14 -8.11
CA ALA A 98 -11.94 1.96 -8.97
C ALA A 98 -12.95 0.97 -8.37
N VAL A 99 -12.50 -0.18 -7.85
CA VAL A 99 -13.36 -1.21 -7.26
C VAL A 99 -14.08 -0.68 -6.03
N PHE A 100 -13.39 -0.02 -5.11
CA PHE A 100 -14.04 0.54 -3.91
C PHE A 100 -14.99 1.69 -4.24
N THR A 101 -14.61 2.57 -5.17
CA THR A 101 -15.50 3.65 -5.63
C THR A 101 -16.77 3.06 -6.25
N LEU A 102 -16.63 2.07 -7.13
CA LEU A 102 -17.76 1.41 -7.76
C LEU A 102 -18.63 0.66 -6.75
N ALA A 103 -18.03 -0.01 -5.76
CA ALA A 103 -18.78 -0.70 -4.71
C ALA A 103 -19.67 0.26 -3.93
N VAL A 104 -19.18 1.47 -3.63
CA VAL A 104 -19.97 2.52 -2.97
C VAL A 104 -21.05 3.08 -3.89
N VAL A 105 -20.69 3.47 -5.13
CA VAL A 105 -21.65 4.05 -6.09
C VAL A 105 -22.78 3.08 -6.45
N THR A 106 -22.50 1.78 -6.43
CA THR A 106 -23.51 0.73 -6.70
C THR A 106 -24.27 0.25 -5.44
N GLY A 107 -24.02 0.86 -4.28
CA GLY A 107 -24.71 0.53 -3.03
C GLY A 107 -24.28 -0.80 -2.39
N ARG A 108 -23.19 -1.42 -2.85
CA ARG A 108 -22.66 -2.68 -2.31
C ARG A 108 -21.79 -2.49 -1.07
N ALA A 109 -21.30 -1.28 -0.84
CA ALA A 109 -20.43 -0.96 0.30
C ALA A 109 -20.84 0.37 0.96
N PRO A 110 -20.59 0.54 2.27
CA PRO A 110 -20.81 1.80 2.98
C PRO A 110 -19.96 2.95 2.42
N ALA A 111 -20.45 4.19 2.53
CA ALA A 111 -19.77 5.38 2.02
C ALA A 111 -18.33 5.57 2.55
N GLY A 112 -18.01 5.04 3.73
CA GLY A 112 -16.64 5.04 4.28
C GLY A 112 -15.59 4.38 3.37
N PHE A 113 -16.00 3.42 2.54
CA PHE A 113 -15.10 2.77 1.56
C PHE A 113 -14.64 3.72 0.45
N LEU A 114 -15.35 4.83 0.23
CA LEU A 114 -14.91 5.86 -0.70
C LEU A 114 -13.60 6.49 -0.22
N GLY A 115 -13.44 6.67 1.11
CA GLY A 115 -12.21 7.16 1.72
C GLY A 115 -11.02 6.23 1.44
N VAL A 116 -11.24 4.92 1.54
CA VAL A 116 -10.24 3.90 1.18
C VAL A 116 -9.89 3.98 -0.31
N GLY A 117 -10.88 4.08 -1.19
CA GLY A 117 -10.65 4.24 -2.62
C GLY A 117 -9.82 5.48 -2.96
N LEU A 118 -10.17 6.63 -2.37
CA LEU A 118 -9.42 7.88 -2.56
C LEU A 118 -7.99 7.79 -2.01
N TRP A 119 -7.79 7.15 -0.85
CA TRP A 119 -6.46 6.90 -0.29
C TRP A 119 -5.59 6.08 -1.24
N GLU A 120 -6.15 5.02 -1.83
CA GLU A 120 -5.46 4.19 -2.81
C GLU A 120 -5.13 4.97 -4.08
N GLY A 121 -6.04 5.82 -4.57
CA GLY A 121 -5.79 6.72 -5.69
C GLY A 121 -4.67 7.72 -5.42
N LEU A 122 -4.67 8.37 -4.25
CA LEU A 122 -3.62 9.31 -3.85
C LEU A 122 -2.26 8.61 -3.73
N GLY A 123 -2.21 7.41 -3.14
CA GLY A 123 -1.01 6.60 -3.07
C GLY A 123 -0.46 6.23 -4.45
N ALA A 124 -1.35 5.85 -5.38
CA ALA A 124 -0.97 5.56 -6.76
C ALA A 124 -0.37 6.79 -7.47
N VAL A 125 -0.98 7.97 -7.28
CA VAL A 125 -0.48 9.23 -7.84
C VAL A 125 0.88 9.59 -7.24
N ALA A 126 1.05 9.48 -5.92
CA ALA A 126 2.32 9.77 -5.26
C ALA A 126 3.46 8.88 -5.75
N THR A 127 3.26 7.56 -5.79
CA THR A 127 4.27 6.61 -6.31
C THR A 127 4.52 6.81 -7.80
N GLY A 128 3.48 7.03 -8.60
CA GLY A 128 3.60 7.29 -10.03
C GLY A 128 4.36 8.58 -10.35
N ALA A 129 4.11 9.64 -9.59
CA ALA A 129 4.82 10.91 -9.69
C ALA A 129 6.29 10.76 -9.30
N ALA A 130 6.60 10.02 -8.22
CA ALA A 130 7.96 9.73 -7.82
C ALA A 130 8.74 8.96 -8.91
N LEU A 131 8.13 7.92 -9.49
CA LEU A 131 8.72 7.15 -10.60
C LEU A 131 8.96 8.03 -11.84
N ARG A 132 8.02 8.92 -12.17
CA ARG A 132 8.16 9.84 -13.31
C ARG A 132 9.27 10.86 -13.07
N TYR A 133 9.39 11.37 -11.86
CA TYR A 133 10.45 12.30 -11.47
C TYR A 133 11.83 11.65 -11.58
N GLU A 134 11.99 10.46 -11.02
CA GLU A 134 13.25 9.69 -11.07
C GLU A 134 13.66 9.38 -12.52
N ARG A 135 12.72 8.94 -13.36
CA ARG A 135 12.97 8.68 -14.78
C ARG A 135 13.43 9.93 -15.53
N ASN A 136 12.96 11.12 -15.14
CA ASN A 136 13.33 12.38 -15.79
C ASN A 136 14.63 12.98 -15.24
N ALA A 137 15.06 12.58 -14.04
CA ALA A 137 16.30 13.02 -13.42
C ALA A 137 17.53 12.31 -14.04
N SER A 138 17.44 11.02 -14.34
CA SER A 138 18.56 10.24 -14.91
C SER A 138 19.08 10.78 -16.28
N PRO A 139 18.22 11.14 -17.26
CA PRO A 139 18.65 11.68 -18.55
C PRO A 139 19.27 13.09 -18.48
N ARG A 140 19.09 13.80 -17.36
CA ARG A 140 19.68 15.13 -17.14
C ARG A 140 21.07 15.01 -16.51
N ALA A 141 21.29 14.00 -15.66
CA ALA A 141 22.58 13.71 -15.07
C ALA A 141 23.59 13.19 -16.11
N GLU A 142 23.13 12.31 -17.00
CA GLU A 142 23.97 11.73 -18.07
C GLU A 142 24.44 12.80 -19.06
N ARG A 143 23.54 13.68 -19.53
CA ARG A 143 23.90 14.82 -20.39
C ARG A 143 24.93 15.78 -19.77
N ARG A 144 24.78 16.12 -18.49
CA ARG A 144 25.76 16.98 -17.79
C ARG A 144 27.13 16.33 -17.64
N HIS A 145 27.20 15.00 -17.52
CA HIS A 145 28.46 14.27 -17.48
C HIS A 145 29.14 14.25 -18.85
N THR A 146 28.38 14.00 -19.93
CA THR A 146 28.91 14.02 -21.30
C THR A 146 29.38 15.41 -21.72
N GLU A 147 28.68 16.48 -21.31
CA GLU A 147 29.08 17.87 -21.59
C GLU A 147 30.38 18.25 -20.85
N ARG A 148 30.58 17.77 -19.62
CA ARG A 148 31.84 17.99 -18.88
C ARG A 148 33.04 17.30 -19.53
N LEU A 149 32.88 16.05 -19.97
CA LEU A 149 33.95 15.31 -20.66
C LEU A 149 34.33 15.88 -22.03
N ARG A 150 33.48 16.72 -22.64
CA ARG A 150 33.79 17.41 -23.90
C ARG A 150 34.43 18.78 -23.71
N ALA A 151 34.40 19.31 -22.49
CA ALA A 151 34.96 20.62 -22.14
C ALA A 151 36.38 20.53 -21.55
N GLU A 152 36.87 19.31 -21.31
CA GLU A 152 38.25 18.97 -20.95
C GLU A 152 39.00 18.43 -22.18
#